data_AF-X0YAS1-F1
#
_entry.id   AF-X0YAS1-F1
#
_cell.length_a   1.000
_cell.length_b   1.000
_cell.length_c   1.000
_cell.angle_alpha   90.00
_cell.angle_beta   90.00
_cell.angle_gamma   90.00
#
_symmetry.space_group_name_H-M   'P 1'
#
loop_
_entity.id
_entity.type
_entity.pdbx_description
1 polymer ?
#
loop_
_entity_poly.entity_id
_entity_poly.type
_entity_poly.pdbx_seq_one_letter_code
_entity_poly.pdbx_strand_id
1 'polypeptide(L)'
;ALEVAAGEHGHGGEYSTGIAGYDAWIRALRDGDLFVRDETAGFGLAYNAACWAECRRMAASFLREAQRRLGDSALDAHFDQATESYATVAQEMGRVTELFPFDVGAEVQMAARARDAARRAEAVGALRAARAAEAAGLGALGRIVAALGSDETFPAPSGQRPEAPGGVAQSGGGVSSGALQRVLVGVPKVAYHTDRWRFTPFITSLDACLRFLGEEEQYD
;
A
#
# COMPACT_ATOMS: atom_id res chain seq x y z
N ALA A 1 7.90 9.92 -5.49
CA ALA A 1 7.61 8.83 -4.53
C ALA A 1 6.48 9.18 -3.56
N LEU A 2 6.51 10.33 -2.89
CA LEU A 2 5.45 10.75 -1.95
C LEU A 2 4.07 10.89 -2.61
N GLU A 3 3.99 11.39 -3.85
CA GLU A 3 2.73 11.50 -4.62
C GLU A 3 2.12 10.13 -4.96
N VAL A 4 2.96 9.16 -5.33
CA VAL A 4 2.52 7.77 -5.58
C VAL A 4 2.04 7.11 -4.28
N ALA A 5 2.66 7.44 -3.15
CA ALA A 5 2.23 6.99 -1.82
C ALA A 5 0.98 7.72 -1.31
N ALA A 6 0.66 8.91 -1.83
CA ALA A 6 -0.58 9.64 -1.52
C ALA A 6 -1.80 9.05 -2.27
N GLY A 7 -1.58 8.24 -3.31
CA GLY A 7 -2.63 7.40 -3.92
C GLY A 7 -3.18 7.88 -5.27
N GLU A 8 -2.50 8.81 -5.97
CA GLU A 8 -2.97 9.34 -7.27
C GLU A 8 -2.65 8.44 -8.48
N HIS A 9 -1.88 7.37 -8.30
CA HIS A 9 -1.35 6.58 -9.42
C HIS A 9 -1.92 5.16 -9.44
N GLY A 10 -2.95 4.96 -10.27
CA GLY A 10 -3.44 3.65 -10.66
C GLY A 10 -3.61 3.58 -12.18
N HIS A 11 -3.10 2.53 -12.82
CA HIS A 11 -3.29 2.34 -14.26
C HIS A 11 -4.80 2.29 -14.58
N GLY A 12 -5.31 3.31 -15.27
CA GLY A 12 -6.74 3.40 -15.63
C GLY A 12 -7.72 3.68 -14.48
N GLY A 13 -7.25 4.12 -13.31
CA GLY A 13 -8.12 4.35 -12.13
C GLY A 13 -8.66 3.08 -11.47
N GLU A 14 -8.19 1.90 -11.89
CA GLU A 14 -8.66 0.59 -11.40
C GLU A 14 -7.90 0.12 -10.14
N TYR A 15 -6.77 0.77 -9.82
CA TYR A 15 -5.90 0.43 -8.70
C TYR A 15 -5.76 1.61 -7.74
N SER A 16 -5.61 1.30 -6.45
CA SER A 16 -5.34 2.30 -5.42
C SER A 16 -4.16 1.84 -4.56
N THR A 17 -3.25 2.76 -4.29
CA THR A 17 -2.05 2.54 -3.46
C THR A 17 -2.05 3.48 -2.26
N GLY A 18 -1.13 3.25 -1.32
CA GLY A 18 -0.95 4.14 -0.18
C GLY A 18 -2.20 4.28 0.69
N ILE A 19 -2.51 5.50 1.13
CA ILE A 19 -3.65 5.79 2.01
C ILE A 19 -4.98 5.37 1.38
N ALA A 20 -5.19 5.68 0.10
CA ALA A 20 -6.40 5.28 -0.63
C ALA A 20 -6.51 3.75 -0.76
N GLY A 21 -5.37 3.04 -0.84
CA GLY A 21 -5.31 1.58 -0.82
C GLY A 21 -5.86 0.99 0.48
N TYR A 22 -5.45 1.53 1.64
CA TYR A 22 -6.01 1.09 2.93
C TYR A 22 -7.52 1.30 3.00
N ASP A 23 -8.02 2.46 2.54
CA ASP A 23 -9.45 2.77 2.54
C ASP A 23 -10.24 1.78 1.66
N ALA A 24 -9.67 1.41 0.51
CA ALA A 24 -10.27 0.42 -0.38
C ALA A 24 -10.36 -0.97 0.28
N TRP A 25 -9.31 -1.41 0.97
CA TRP A 25 -9.30 -2.70 1.68
C TRP A 25 -10.24 -2.71 2.87
N ILE A 26 -10.23 -1.65 3.68
CA ILE A 26 -11.12 -1.50 4.83
C ILE A 26 -12.57 -1.61 4.36
N ARG A 27 -12.95 -0.92 3.29
CA ARG A 27 -14.30 -1.02 2.71
C ARG A 27 -14.60 -2.44 2.25
N ALA A 28 -13.73 -3.06 1.45
CA ALA A 28 -13.94 -4.41 0.95
C ALA A 28 -14.14 -5.44 2.08
N LEU A 29 -13.33 -5.35 3.15
CA LEU A 29 -13.41 -6.24 4.30
C LEU A 29 -14.69 -6.02 5.14
N ARG A 30 -15.11 -4.75 5.30
CA ARG A 30 -16.35 -4.42 6.01
C ARG A 30 -17.59 -4.91 5.27
N ASP A 31 -17.65 -4.67 3.97
CA ASP A 31 -18.81 -5.03 3.15
C ASP A 31 -18.91 -6.56 3.01
N GLY A 32 -17.77 -7.25 2.83
CA GLY A 32 -17.71 -8.71 2.77
C GLY A 32 -18.25 -9.34 1.48
N ASP A 33 -19.13 -8.63 0.75
CA ASP A 33 -19.79 -9.07 -0.48
C ASP A 33 -18.81 -9.59 -1.55
N LEU A 34 -17.64 -8.96 -1.68
CA LEU A 34 -16.63 -9.36 -2.64
C LEU A 34 -16.17 -10.81 -2.40
N PHE A 35 -15.96 -11.21 -1.15
CA PHE A 35 -15.46 -12.54 -0.79
C PHE A 35 -16.53 -13.63 -0.91
N VAL A 36 -17.81 -13.25 -0.96
CA VAL A 36 -18.91 -14.16 -1.28
C VAL A 36 -18.96 -14.43 -2.78
N ARG A 37 -18.80 -13.38 -3.59
CA ARG A 37 -18.97 -13.44 -5.06
C ARG A 37 -17.73 -13.91 -5.80
N ASP A 38 -16.54 -13.73 -5.23
CA ASP A 38 -15.28 -14.08 -5.86
C ASP A 38 -14.37 -14.88 -4.92
N GLU A 39 -14.14 -16.15 -5.26
CA GLU A 39 -13.26 -17.05 -4.52
C GLU A 39 -11.78 -16.69 -4.65
N THR A 40 -11.41 -15.96 -5.69
CA THR A 40 -10.03 -15.49 -5.90
C THR A 40 -9.69 -14.26 -5.05
N ALA A 41 -10.70 -13.56 -4.52
CA ALA A 41 -10.47 -12.39 -3.67
C ALA A 41 -9.70 -12.74 -2.38
N GLY A 42 -9.86 -13.97 -1.86
CA GLY A 42 -9.08 -14.45 -0.70
C GLY A 42 -7.59 -14.59 -1.00
N PHE A 43 -7.24 -15.09 -2.20
CA PHE A 43 -5.85 -15.15 -2.66
C PHE A 43 -5.24 -13.74 -2.77
N GLY A 44 -5.97 -12.82 -3.42
CA GLY A 44 -5.51 -11.44 -3.60
C GLY A 44 -5.28 -10.72 -2.27
N LEU A 45 -6.19 -10.89 -1.31
CA LEU A 45 -6.04 -10.35 0.03
C LEU A 45 -4.77 -10.88 0.74
N ALA A 46 -4.60 -12.21 0.76
CA ALA A 46 -3.46 -12.85 1.45
C ALA A 46 -2.12 -12.46 0.81
N TYR A 47 -2.04 -12.54 -0.52
CA TYR A 47 -0.84 -12.17 -1.27
C TYR A 47 -0.43 -10.72 -1.01
N ASN A 48 -1.37 -9.78 -1.17
CA ASN A 48 -1.03 -8.37 -0.99
C ASN A 48 -0.70 -8.05 0.47
N ALA A 49 -1.35 -8.68 1.46
CA ALA A 49 -1.05 -8.46 2.87
C ALA A 49 0.42 -8.80 3.16
N ALA A 50 0.88 -9.96 2.67
CA ALA A 50 2.27 -10.39 2.81
C ALA A 50 3.25 -9.44 2.10
N CYS A 51 2.96 -9.06 0.84
CA CYS A 51 3.81 -8.14 0.10
C CYS A 51 3.92 -6.76 0.76
N TRP A 52 2.82 -6.19 1.25
CA TRP A 52 2.81 -4.89 1.90
C TRP A 52 3.51 -4.93 3.26
N ALA A 53 3.31 -6.00 4.05
CA ALA A 53 4.04 -6.19 5.30
C ALA A 53 5.56 -6.19 5.08
N GLU A 54 6.03 -6.94 4.08
CA GLU A 54 7.45 -6.98 3.68
C GLU A 54 7.97 -5.60 3.30
N CYS A 55 7.27 -4.92 2.37
CA CYS A 55 7.69 -3.63 1.85
C CYS A 55 7.84 -2.59 2.97
N ARG A 56 6.92 -2.59 3.94
CA ARG A 56 6.91 -1.62 5.04
C ARG A 56 7.97 -1.92 6.08
N ARG A 57 8.29 -3.20 6.30
CA ARG A 57 9.46 -3.60 7.09
C ARG A 57 10.76 -3.13 6.46
N MET A 58 10.90 -3.32 5.14
CA MET A 58 12.07 -2.85 4.39
C MET A 58 12.17 -1.32 4.43
N ALA A 59 11.06 -0.59 4.32
CA ALA A 59 11.04 0.87 4.42
C ALA A 59 11.58 1.38 5.77
N ALA A 60 11.18 0.76 6.89
CA ALA A 60 11.72 1.12 8.20
C ALA A 60 13.24 0.87 8.30
N SER A 61 13.73 -0.26 7.76
CA SER A 61 15.17 -0.54 7.72
C SER A 61 15.93 0.46 6.83
N PHE A 62 15.36 0.81 5.67
CA PHE A 62 15.93 1.83 4.78
C PHE A 62 16.05 3.19 5.46
N LEU A 63 15.02 3.62 6.21
CA LEU A 63 15.02 4.90 6.90
C LEU A 63 16.13 5.00 7.96
N ARG A 64 16.36 3.94 8.74
CA ARG A 64 17.48 3.88 9.69
C ARG A 64 18.83 3.98 9.00
N GLU A 65 18.98 3.30 7.88
CA GLU A 65 20.22 3.34 7.11
C GLU A 65 20.45 4.73 6.50
N ALA A 66 19.41 5.34 5.94
CA ALA A 66 19.45 6.70 5.38
C ALA A 66 19.82 7.74 6.46
N GLN A 67 19.21 7.66 7.64
CA GLN A 67 19.57 8.50 8.79
C GLN A 67 21.07 8.39 9.12
N ARG A 68 21.56 7.15 9.27
CA ARG A 68 22.97 6.87 9.59
C ARG A 68 23.94 7.41 8.53
N ARG A 69 23.59 7.30 7.24
CA ARG A 69 24.44 7.77 6.14
C ARG A 69 24.45 9.29 6.01
N LEU A 70 23.30 9.94 6.20
CA LEU A 70 23.21 11.40 6.15
C LEU A 70 23.93 12.05 7.33
N GLY A 71 23.82 11.47 8.53
CA GLY A 71 24.55 11.94 9.71
C GLY A 71 24.21 13.38 10.13
N ASP A 72 23.06 13.89 9.68
CA ASP A 72 22.58 15.23 9.99
C ASP A 72 21.64 15.18 11.19
N SER A 73 22.13 15.66 12.34
CA SER A 73 21.39 15.65 13.59
C SER A 73 20.14 16.54 13.58
N ALA A 74 20.02 17.48 12.65
CA ALA A 74 18.79 18.25 12.47
C ALA A 74 17.63 17.41 11.92
N LEU A 75 17.94 16.29 11.25
CA LEU A 75 16.95 15.39 10.64
C LEU A 75 16.59 14.20 11.53
N ASP A 76 17.37 13.91 12.56
CA ASP A 76 17.24 12.71 13.39
C ASP A 76 15.81 12.50 13.91
N ALA A 77 15.20 13.52 14.51
CA ALA A 77 13.85 13.42 15.05
C ALA A 77 12.79 13.08 13.97
N HIS A 78 13.00 13.52 12.72
CA HIS A 78 12.11 13.20 11.62
C HIS A 78 12.34 11.77 11.09
N PHE A 79 13.59 11.32 11.03
CA PHE A 79 13.93 9.94 10.68
C PHE A 79 13.41 8.95 11.73
N ASP A 80 13.57 9.25 13.01
CA ASP A 80 13.07 8.43 14.11
C ASP A 80 11.55 8.26 13.99
N GLN A 81 10.82 9.38 13.83
CA GLN A 81 9.38 9.36 13.67
C GLN A 81 8.93 8.57 12.42
N ALA A 82 9.59 8.77 11.28
CA ALA A 82 9.28 8.03 10.06
C ALA A 82 9.53 6.53 10.25
N THR A 83 10.67 6.17 10.83
CA THR A 83 11.08 4.78 11.11
C THR A 83 10.07 4.09 12.01
N GLU A 84 9.71 4.71 13.13
CA GLU A 84 8.71 4.18 14.07
C GLU A 84 7.36 3.99 13.39
N SER A 85 6.93 4.99 12.61
CA SER A 85 5.67 4.93 11.86
C SER A 85 5.64 3.72 10.92
N TYR A 86 6.68 3.55 10.08
CA TYR A 86 6.75 2.42 9.15
C TYR A 86 6.94 1.07 9.86
N ALA A 87 7.59 1.04 11.02
CA ALA A 87 7.64 -0.16 11.85
C ALA A 87 6.26 -0.54 12.39
N THR A 88 5.46 0.42 12.84
CA THR A 88 4.06 0.20 13.22
C THR A 88 3.23 -0.29 12.04
N VAL A 89 3.38 0.31 10.85
CA VAL A 89 2.71 -0.18 9.64
C VAL A 89 3.06 -1.64 9.38
N ALA A 90 4.34 -1.99 9.41
CA ALA A 90 4.80 -3.36 9.19
C ALA A 90 4.23 -4.35 10.22
N GLN A 91 4.16 -3.94 11.49
CA GLN A 91 3.58 -4.74 12.56
C GLN A 91 2.08 -5.01 12.32
N GLU A 92 1.31 -3.96 12.02
CA GLU A 92 -0.14 -4.09 11.80
C GLU A 92 -0.45 -4.88 10.51
N MET A 93 0.33 -4.69 9.45
CA MET A 93 0.23 -5.51 8.24
C MET A 93 0.66 -6.97 8.50
N GLY A 94 1.59 -7.20 9.43
CA GLY A 94 1.93 -8.53 9.94
C GLY A 94 0.72 -9.22 10.54
N ARG A 95 -0.07 -8.53 11.39
CA ARG A 95 -1.33 -9.06 11.93
C ARG A 95 -2.34 -9.41 10.82
N VAL A 96 -2.48 -8.55 9.81
CA VAL A 96 -3.35 -8.86 8.65
C VAL A 96 -2.87 -10.13 7.94
N THR A 97 -1.55 -10.32 7.80
CA THR A 97 -0.95 -11.51 7.21
C THR A 97 -1.19 -12.77 8.06
N GLU A 98 -1.15 -12.66 9.38
CA GLU A 98 -1.49 -13.77 10.30
C GLU A 98 -2.96 -14.17 10.19
N LEU A 99 -3.85 -13.21 9.98
CA LEU A 99 -5.29 -13.44 9.77
C LEU A 99 -5.58 -14.07 8.39
N PHE A 100 -4.80 -13.72 7.38
CA PHE A 100 -4.93 -14.19 6.00
C PHE A 100 -3.58 -14.67 5.44
N PRO A 101 -3.07 -15.83 5.91
CA PRO A 101 -1.78 -16.30 5.46
C PRO A 101 -1.82 -16.69 3.98
N PHE A 102 -0.75 -16.31 3.28
CA PHE A 102 -0.55 -16.64 1.87
C PHE A 102 0.12 -18.00 1.74
N ASP A 103 -0.70 -19.00 1.42
CA ASP A 103 -0.29 -20.39 1.31
C ASP A 103 -0.52 -20.85 -0.15
N VAL A 104 0.56 -21.05 -0.91
CA VAL A 104 0.46 -21.50 -2.31
C VAL A 104 -0.21 -22.88 -2.37
N GLY A 105 -1.27 -23.02 -3.19
CA GLY A 105 -2.03 -24.27 -3.30
C GLY A 105 -3.13 -24.45 -2.24
N ALA A 106 -3.36 -23.45 -1.38
CA ALA A 106 -4.44 -23.46 -0.38
C ALA A 106 -5.52 -22.39 -0.67
N GLU A 107 -5.86 -22.20 -1.95
CA GLU A 107 -6.78 -21.16 -2.40
C GLU A 107 -8.17 -21.29 -1.78
N VAL A 108 -8.65 -22.53 -1.59
CA VAL A 108 -9.94 -22.80 -0.95
C VAL A 108 -9.93 -22.33 0.52
N GLN A 109 -8.84 -22.58 1.24
CA GLN A 109 -8.68 -22.14 2.63
C GLN A 109 -8.54 -20.62 2.71
N MET A 110 -7.81 -19.99 1.78
CA MET A 110 -7.72 -18.53 1.71
C MET A 110 -9.10 -17.89 1.47
N ALA A 111 -9.89 -18.43 0.54
CA ALA A 111 -11.26 -17.98 0.28
C ALA A 111 -12.16 -18.15 1.52
N ALA A 112 -12.07 -19.31 2.21
CA ALA A 112 -12.83 -19.56 3.42
C ALA A 112 -12.47 -18.58 4.55
N ARG A 113 -11.18 -18.32 4.78
CA ARG A 113 -10.70 -17.34 5.78
C ARG A 113 -11.20 -15.94 5.44
N ALA A 114 -11.18 -15.52 4.17
CA ALA A 114 -11.67 -14.21 3.74
C ALA A 114 -13.19 -14.04 3.96
N ARG A 115 -13.96 -15.12 3.94
CA ARG A 115 -15.41 -15.12 4.24
C ARG A 115 -15.74 -15.07 5.74
N ASP A 116 -14.78 -15.30 6.62
CA ASP A 116 -14.96 -15.19 8.08
C ASP A 116 -15.14 -13.73 8.51
N ALA A 117 -16.33 -13.40 9.01
CA ALA A 117 -16.66 -12.03 9.42
C ALA A 117 -15.86 -11.54 10.63
N ALA A 118 -15.51 -12.41 11.57
CA ALA A 118 -14.72 -12.04 12.75
C ALA A 118 -13.28 -11.70 12.34
N ARG A 119 -12.66 -12.52 11.50
CA ARG A 119 -11.32 -12.24 10.95
C ARG A 119 -11.29 -10.93 10.17
N ARG A 120 -12.30 -10.67 9.33
CA ARG A 120 -12.39 -9.40 8.59
C ARG A 120 -12.51 -8.20 9.53
N ALA A 121 -13.32 -8.30 10.59
CA ALA A 121 -13.46 -7.22 11.56
C ALA A 121 -12.14 -6.91 12.28
N GLU A 122 -11.37 -7.93 12.65
CA GLU A 122 -10.06 -7.78 13.27
C GLU A 122 -9.05 -7.13 12.29
N ALA A 123 -9.02 -7.61 11.05
CA ALA A 123 -8.15 -7.03 10.02
C ALA A 123 -8.48 -5.57 9.70
N VAL A 124 -9.76 -5.17 9.75
CA VAL A 124 -10.16 -3.76 9.62
C VAL A 124 -9.57 -2.91 10.74
N GLY A 125 -9.49 -3.44 11.96
CA GLY A 125 -8.81 -2.80 13.08
C GLY A 125 -7.33 -2.56 12.78
N ALA A 126 -6.61 -3.62 12.38
CA ALA A 126 -5.21 -3.55 12.02
C ALA A 126 -4.95 -2.57 10.84
N LEU A 127 -5.76 -2.63 9.78
CA LEU A 127 -5.62 -1.74 8.62
C LEU A 127 -5.85 -0.27 8.96
N ARG A 128 -6.75 0.05 9.90
CA ARG A 128 -6.95 1.43 10.37
C ARG A 128 -5.72 1.93 11.12
N ALA A 129 -5.14 1.10 11.97
CA ALA A 129 -3.90 1.44 12.68
C ALA A 129 -2.73 1.62 11.70
N ALA A 130 -2.56 0.69 10.75
CA ALA A 130 -1.58 0.79 9.68
C ALA A 130 -1.75 2.09 8.86
N ARG A 131 -2.97 2.40 8.44
CA ARG A 131 -3.28 3.64 7.69
C ARG A 131 -2.90 4.90 8.47
N ALA A 132 -3.21 4.95 9.77
CA ALA A 132 -2.89 6.11 10.61
C ALA A 132 -1.37 6.27 10.76
N ALA A 133 -0.66 5.17 10.99
CA ALA A 133 0.80 5.16 11.08
C ALA A 133 1.45 5.56 9.73
N GLU A 134 0.95 5.05 8.60
CA GLU A 134 1.42 5.43 7.26
C GLU A 134 1.26 6.94 7.03
N ALA A 135 0.12 7.53 7.40
CA ALA A 135 -0.10 8.96 7.28
C ALA A 135 0.89 9.78 8.13
N ALA A 136 1.18 9.34 9.36
CA ALA A 136 2.18 9.98 10.21
C ALA A 136 3.60 9.86 9.63
N GLY A 137 3.96 8.69 9.10
CA GLY A 137 5.23 8.43 8.43
C GLY A 137 5.43 9.30 7.19
N LEU A 138 4.39 9.44 6.35
CA LEU A 138 4.42 10.33 5.18
C LEU A 138 4.61 11.80 5.60
N GLY A 139 3.98 12.23 6.69
CA GLY A 139 4.20 13.58 7.23
C GLY A 139 5.64 13.81 7.69
N ALA A 140 6.27 12.80 8.30
CA ALA A 140 7.68 12.87 8.69
C ALA A 140 8.63 12.88 7.49
N LEU A 141 8.38 12.02 6.49
CA LEU A 141 9.12 12.03 5.22
C LEU A 141 9.03 13.37 4.51
N GLY A 142 7.85 14.00 4.48
CA GLY A 142 7.68 15.34 3.89
C GLY A 142 8.56 16.40 4.56
N ARG A 143 8.76 16.32 5.89
CA ARG A 143 9.67 17.23 6.61
C ARG A 143 11.14 16.96 6.29
N ILE A 144 11.54 15.70 6.17
CA ILE A 144 12.90 15.33 5.75
C ILE A 144 13.19 15.93 4.36
N VAL A 145 12.28 15.73 3.41
CA VAL A 145 12.44 16.23 2.03
C VAL A 145 12.52 17.75 1.99
N ALA A 146 11.65 18.44 2.74
CA ALA A 146 11.68 19.90 2.83
C ALA A 146 13.00 20.42 3.44
N ALA A 147 13.51 19.76 4.48
CA ALA A 147 14.76 20.14 5.13
C ALA A 147 16.00 19.90 4.25
N LEU A 148 15.96 18.88 3.39
CA LEU A 148 17.01 18.60 2.40
C LEU A 148 17.01 19.58 1.22
N GLY A 149 16.12 20.57 1.20
CA GLY A 149 16.15 21.65 0.20
C GLY A 149 15.70 21.23 -1.19
N SER A 150 14.81 20.24 -1.29
CA SER A 150 14.13 19.96 -2.56
C SER A 150 13.18 21.12 -2.84
N ASP A 151 13.45 21.97 -3.83
CA ASP A 151 12.58 23.09 -4.27
C ASP A 151 11.19 22.63 -4.77
N GLU A 152 10.92 21.32 -4.79
CA GLU A 152 9.60 20.75 -5.04
C GLU A 152 8.71 20.87 -3.79
N THR A 153 7.76 21.80 -3.85
CA THR A 153 6.69 21.94 -2.85
C THR A 153 5.73 20.76 -2.98
N PHE A 154 5.83 19.80 -2.06
CA PHE A 154 4.91 18.66 -2.02
C PHE A 154 3.50 19.11 -1.58
N PRO A 155 2.44 18.78 -2.33
CA PRO A 155 1.08 19.05 -1.88
C PRO A 155 0.77 18.23 -0.61
N ALA A 156 0.11 18.86 0.36
CA ALA A 156 -0.35 18.19 1.56
C ALA A 156 -1.27 17.00 1.19
N PRO A 157 -1.25 15.88 1.95
CA PRO A 157 -2.10 14.73 1.67
C PRO A 157 -3.57 15.16 1.72
N SER A 158 -4.17 15.33 0.55
CA SER A 158 -5.54 15.77 0.38
C SER A 158 -6.48 14.62 0.75
N GLY A 159 -6.81 14.52 2.03
CA GLY A 159 -7.86 13.64 2.54
C GLY A 159 -9.29 14.05 2.11
N GLN A 160 -9.42 14.99 1.19
CA GLN A 160 -10.70 15.46 0.67
C GLN A 160 -10.65 15.48 -0.86
N ARG A 161 -11.46 14.60 -1.45
CA ARG A 161 -11.76 14.59 -2.88
C ARG A 161 -12.36 15.96 -3.22
N PRO A 162 -11.87 16.69 -4.24
CA PRO A 162 -12.54 17.91 -4.67
C PRO A 162 -13.97 17.56 -5.09
N GLU A 163 -14.96 18.24 -4.50
CA GLU A 163 -16.34 18.15 -4.98
C GLU A 163 -16.39 18.68 -6.41
N ALA A 164 -16.76 17.81 -7.35
CA ALA A 164 -16.92 18.18 -8.74
C ALA A 164 -18.03 19.25 -8.87
N PRO A 165 -17.84 20.29 -9.69
CA PRO A 165 -18.86 21.31 -9.89
C PRO A 165 -20.11 20.68 -10.50
N GLY A 166 -21.26 21.02 -9.92
CA GLY A 166 -22.57 20.43 -10.22
C GLY A 166 -22.90 20.42 -11.71
N GLY A 167 -23.04 19.20 -12.24
CA GLY A 167 -23.64 18.90 -13.54
C GLY A 167 -24.90 18.07 -13.34
N VAL A 168 -26.00 18.56 -13.93
CA VAL A 168 -27.36 18.06 -13.81
C VAL A 168 -27.51 16.60 -14.29
N ALA A 169 -28.37 15.88 -13.57
CA ALA A 169 -28.85 14.51 -13.74
C ALA A 169 -28.80 13.89 -15.16
N GLN A 170 -28.24 12.67 -15.23
CA GLN A 170 -28.85 11.58 -16.00
C GLN A 170 -28.93 10.31 -15.13
N SER A 171 -30.15 9.79 -15.07
CA SER A 171 -30.53 8.53 -14.47
C SER A 171 -30.00 7.33 -15.27
N GLY A 172 -29.49 6.32 -14.57
CA GLY A 172 -29.36 4.95 -15.10
C GLY A 172 -27.93 4.47 -15.22
N GLY A 173 -27.52 3.59 -14.31
CA GLY A 173 -26.23 2.89 -14.41
C GLY A 173 -25.89 2.20 -13.11
N GLY A 174 -26.30 0.93 -12.97
CA GLY A 174 -25.89 0.09 -11.87
C GLY A 174 -24.36 0.00 -11.81
N VAL A 175 -23.79 0.19 -10.62
CA VAL A 175 -22.37 -0.02 -10.39
C VAL A 175 -22.08 -1.50 -10.63
N SER A 176 -21.41 -1.80 -11.73
CA SER A 176 -21.07 -3.17 -12.10
C SER A 176 -20.14 -3.81 -11.07
N SER A 177 -20.47 -5.03 -10.66
CA SER A 177 -19.75 -5.88 -9.72
C SER A 177 -18.26 -6.11 -10.07
N GLY A 178 -17.81 -5.73 -11.26
CA GLY A 178 -16.44 -5.91 -11.75
C GLY A 178 -15.40 -4.89 -11.26
N ALA A 179 -15.80 -3.79 -10.60
CA ALA A 179 -14.85 -2.79 -10.08
C ALA A 179 -14.19 -3.23 -8.77
N LEU A 180 -14.93 -3.91 -7.88
CA LEU A 180 -14.36 -4.49 -6.64
C LEU A 180 -13.48 -5.71 -6.93
N GLN A 181 -13.75 -6.41 -8.04
CA GLN A 181 -13.04 -7.60 -8.47
C GLN A 181 -11.58 -7.34 -8.92
N ARG A 182 -11.22 -6.09 -9.24
CA ARG A 182 -9.88 -5.72 -9.73
C ARG A 182 -9.03 -4.94 -8.73
N VAL A 183 -9.65 -4.43 -7.67
CA VAL A 183 -9.00 -3.69 -6.57
C VAL A 183 -8.14 -4.61 -5.68
N LEU A 184 -8.42 -5.91 -5.64
CA LEU A 184 -7.69 -6.89 -4.82
C LEU A 184 -6.92 -7.94 -5.63
N VAL A 185 -7.21 -8.08 -6.91
CA VAL A 185 -6.66 -9.15 -7.76
C VAL A 185 -5.93 -8.52 -8.95
N GLY A 186 -4.74 -7.97 -8.68
CA GLY A 186 -3.82 -7.56 -9.72
C GLY A 186 -3.13 -8.75 -10.40
N VAL A 187 -3.86 -9.78 -10.88
CA VAL A 187 -3.31 -10.80 -11.78
C VAL A 187 -4.41 -11.42 -12.67
N PRO A 188 -4.30 -11.38 -14.01
CA PRO A 188 -5.19 -12.14 -14.89
C PRO A 188 -4.88 -13.66 -14.84
N LYS A 189 -5.95 -14.48 -14.83
CA LYS A 189 -5.96 -15.95 -14.72
C LYS A 189 -5.07 -16.73 -15.70
N VAL A 190 -4.57 -16.09 -16.77
CA VAL A 190 -3.84 -16.76 -17.87
C VAL A 190 -2.31 -16.62 -17.75
N ALA A 191 -1.80 -15.91 -16.74
CA ALA A 191 -0.37 -15.60 -16.60
C ALA A 191 0.44 -16.56 -15.70
N TYR A 192 -0.16 -17.63 -15.16
CA TYR A 192 0.44 -18.48 -14.12
C TYR A 192 1.47 -19.52 -14.60
N HIS A 193 1.92 -19.49 -15.86
CA HIS A 193 2.78 -20.55 -16.43
C HIS A 193 4.17 -20.12 -16.91
N THR A 194 4.66 -18.91 -16.58
CA THR A 194 6.05 -18.55 -16.93
C THR A 194 6.82 -17.89 -15.78
N ASP A 195 8.00 -18.45 -15.50
CA ASP A 195 8.97 -18.22 -14.40
C ASP A 195 9.58 -16.81 -14.31
N ARG A 196 8.83 -15.72 -14.51
CA ARG A 196 9.46 -14.40 -14.67
C ARG A 196 8.70 -13.21 -14.09
N TRP A 197 8.50 -13.20 -12.77
CA TRP A 197 8.22 -11.94 -12.05
C TRP A 197 9.00 -11.88 -10.73
N ARG A 198 10.20 -11.29 -10.78
CA ARG A 198 10.85 -10.67 -9.61
C ARG A 198 10.36 -9.21 -9.52
N PHE A 199 9.57 -8.91 -8.48
CA PHE A 199 9.50 -7.61 -7.75
C PHE A 199 9.50 -6.27 -8.53
N THR A 200 8.80 -6.12 -9.65
CA THR A 200 8.91 -4.88 -10.46
C THR A 200 8.25 -3.61 -9.87
N PRO A 201 7.11 -3.63 -9.12
CA PRO A 201 6.51 -2.38 -8.62
C PRO A 201 7.27 -1.77 -7.43
N PHE A 202 8.09 -2.56 -6.72
CA PHE A 202 8.90 -2.08 -5.59
C PHE A 202 10.20 -1.41 -6.08
N ILE A 203 10.74 -1.89 -7.21
CA ILE A 203 11.97 -1.33 -7.79
C ILE A 203 11.74 0.12 -8.20
N THR A 204 10.63 0.52 -8.82
CA THR A 204 10.52 1.93 -9.31
C THR A 204 10.53 3.01 -8.22
N SER A 205 10.08 2.73 -7.00
CA SER A 205 10.14 3.71 -5.90
C SER A 205 11.46 3.65 -5.11
N LEU A 206 12.09 2.48 -4.99
CA LEU A 206 13.39 2.35 -4.31
C LEU A 206 14.54 2.74 -5.24
N ASP A 207 14.45 2.41 -6.52
CA ASP A 207 15.41 2.75 -7.57
C ASP A 207 15.47 4.27 -7.80
N ALA A 208 14.35 4.99 -7.65
CA ALA A 208 14.36 6.46 -7.63
C ALA A 208 15.10 7.04 -6.40
N CYS A 209 14.96 6.43 -5.22
CA CYS A 209 15.70 6.82 -4.03
C CYS A 209 17.18 6.40 -4.07
N LEU A 210 17.51 5.26 -4.67
CA LEU A 210 18.90 4.78 -4.81
C LEU A 210 19.66 5.56 -5.88
N ARG A 211 19.01 5.94 -6.98
CA ARG A 211 19.58 6.89 -7.97
C ARG A 211 19.85 8.27 -7.36
N PHE A 212 19.08 8.68 -6.36
CA PHE A 212 19.32 9.92 -5.60
C PHE A 212 20.52 9.81 -4.63
N LEU A 213 20.90 8.60 -4.20
CA LEU A 213 22.00 8.35 -3.26
C LEU A 213 23.35 8.04 -3.93
N GLY A 214 23.45 8.11 -5.26
CA GLY A 214 24.73 8.28 -5.97
C GLY A 214 25.64 7.06 -6.10
N GLU A 215 25.15 5.83 -5.94
CA GLU A 215 25.93 4.62 -6.24
C GLU A 215 25.49 3.99 -7.58
N GLU A 216 26.03 4.52 -8.69
CA GLU A 216 26.16 3.73 -9.92
C GLU A 216 27.41 2.84 -9.78
N GLU A 217 27.25 1.66 -9.16
CA GLU A 217 28.22 0.59 -9.36
C GLU A 217 27.95 -0.03 -10.74
N GLN A 218 28.80 0.35 -11.69
CA GLN A 218 28.86 -0.22 -13.04
C GLN A 218 29.27 -1.69 -12.91
N TYR A 219 28.30 -2.61 -13.00
CA TYR A 219 28.58 -4.02 -13.21
C TYR A 219 28.85 -4.26 -14.70
N ASP A 220 30.14 -4.44 -15.03
CA ASP A 220 30.59 -5.04 -16.31
C ASP A 220 30.24 -6.54 -16.39
#